data_AF-A0A5P9PMW4-F1
#
_entry.id   AF-A0A5P9PMW4-F1
#
_cell.length_a   1.000
_cell.length_b   1.000
_cell.length_c   1.000
_cell.angle_alpha   90.00
_cell.angle_beta   90.00
_cell.angle_gamma   90.00
#
_symmetry.space_group_name_H-M   'P 1'
#
loop_
_entity.id
_entity.type
_entity.pdbx_description
1 polymer ?
#
loop_
_entity_poly.entity_id
_entity_poly.type
_entity_poly.pdbx_seq_one_letter_code
_entity_poly.pdbx_strand_id
1 'polypeptide(L)'
;MTGLATGGDRAADLDAARLLLSRLGLTAADLLDTAPARPPAPTFAAYVPVVAAAVSAGTRGTYQPYWNYAVEAWGDRPLDTVTPSEIKQLGEHIRSHVVRRRNGRGGTSAVETFIAALRCLYRHAADDELIDPAANAAAKVAKPRRQESLRYALPADRLAEVNHTAATTGNDPELDALLVRFHTETAARRPGGSQPPAARSRSRAMPGDAQGEGNDHPVAAGAARWRLTGNC
;
A
#
# COMPACT_ATOMS: atom_id res chain seq x y z
N MET A 1 -11.81 -4.64 -30.77
CA MET A 1 -11.39 -4.44 -32.16
C MET A 1 -10.46 -3.24 -32.18
N THR A 2 -9.16 -3.49 -32.07
CA THR A 2 -8.11 -2.47 -32.06
C THR A 2 -7.53 -2.46 -33.46
N GLY A 3 -7.80 -1.41 -34.23
CA GLY A 3 -7.29 -1.27 -35.59
C GLY A 3 -5.77 -1.14 -35.57
N LEU A 4 -5.08 -2.12 -36.14
CA LEU A 4 -3.69 -1.98 -36.55
C LEU A 4 -3.67 -0.90 -37.64
N ALA A 5 -3.21 0.30 -37.30
CA ALA A 5 -2.98 1.37 -38.27
C ALA A 5 -2.02 0.86 -39.35
N THR A 6 -2.58 0.61 -40.53
CA THR A 6 -1.84 0.27 -41.75
C THR A 6 -0.83 1.39 -42.02
N GLY A 7 0.42 1.04 -42.33
CA GLY A 7 1.54 2.00 -42.42
C GLY A 7 1.35 3.21 -43.35
N GLY A 8 0.31 3.21 -44.20
CA GLY A 8 -0.12 4.37 -44.99
C GLY A 8 -0.70 5.53 -44.15
N ASP A 9 -1.47 5.25 -43.10
CA ASP A 9 -1.99 6.31 -42.20
C ASP A 9 -0.85 6.97 -41.43
N ARG A 10 0.11 6.16 -40.98
CA ARG A 10 1.29 6.68 -40.25
C ARG A 10 2.14 7.60 -41.13
N ALA A 11 2.27 7.32 -42.43
CA ALA A 11 3.03 8.17 -43.35
C ALA A 11 2.30 9.51 -43.60
N ALA A 12 1.00 9.46 -43.83
CA ALA A 12 0.17 10.66 -43.99
C ALA A 12 0.15 11.52 -42.72
N ASP A 13 0.04 10.91 -41.54
CA ASP A 13 0.12 11.59 -40.25
C ASP A 13 1.47 12.26 -40.03
N LEU A 14 2.57 11.60 -40.41
CA LEU A 14 3.92 12.17 -40.31
C LEU A 14 4.12 13.35 -41.27
N ASP A 15 3.57 13.30 -42.48
CA ASP A 15 3.66 14.41 -43.43
C ASP A 15 2.79 15.59 -43.02
N ALA A 16 1.59 15.34 -42.47
CA ALA A 16 0.75 16.37 -41.87
C ALA A 16 1.45 17.05 -40.67
N ALA A 17 2.09 16.26 -39.79
CA ALA A 17 2.86 16.77 -38.67
C ALA A 17 4.06 17.62 -39.13
N ARG A 18 4.80 17.17 -40.15
CA ARG A 18 5.92 17.94 -40.74
C ARG A 18 5.46 19.27 -41.33
N LEU A 19 4.33 19.27 -42.04
CA LEU A 19 3.77 20.49 -42.64
C LEU A 19 3.35 21.49 -41.55
N LEU A 20 2.74 21.02 -40.46
CA LEU A 20 2.38 21.84 -39.31
C LEU A 20 3.60 22.47 -38.63
N LEU A 21 4.64 21.66 -38.37
CA LEU A 21 5.88 22.14 -37.76
C LEU A 21 6.57 23.18 -38.64
N SER A 22 6.67 22.92 -39.94
CA SER A 22 7.24 23.86 -40.91
C SER A 22 6.47 25.18 -40.96
N ARG A 23 5.13 25.14 -40.93
CA ARG A 23 4.28 26.35 -40.90
C ARG A 23 4.47 27.18 -39.63
N LEU A 24 4.71 26.52 -38.49
CA LEU A 24 4.98 27.18 -37.20
C LEU A 24 6.43 27.65 -37.06
N GLY A 25 7.31 27.33 -38.02
CA GLY A 25 8.74 27.63 -37.93
C GLY A 25 9.47 26.83 -36.84
N LEU A 26 8.88 25.72 -36.41
CA LEU A 26 9.42 24.85 -35.37
C LEU A 26 10.06 23.62 -36.00
N THR A 27 11.17 23.18 -35.43
CA THR A 27 11.77 21.89 -35.70
C THR A 27 11.23 20.84 -34.72
N ALA A 28 11.43 19.56 -35.03
CA ALA A 28 11.11 18.49 -34.07
C ALA A 28 11.96 18.59 -32.79
N ALA A 29 13.17 19.17 -32.87
CA ALA A 29 14.03 19.39 -31.71
C ALA A 29 13.45 20.45 -30.77
N ASP A 30 12.85 21.51 -31.31
CA ASP A 30 12.23 22.58 -30.51
C ASP A 30 11.08 22.05 -29.65
N LEU A 31 10.35 21.03 -30.13
CA LEU A 31 9.32 20.36 -29.32
C LEU A 31 9.90 19.56 -28.15
N LEU A 32 11.09 18.99 -28.30
CA LEU A 32 11.76 18.23 -27.26
C LEU A 32 12.41 19.16 -26.23
N ASP A 33 12.97 20.28 -26.68
CA ASP A 33 13.60 21.29 -25.82
C ASP A 33 12.58 22.15 -25.06
N THR A 34 11.38 22.34 -25.61
CA THR A 34 10.29 23.13 -24.97
C THR A 34 9.33 22.26 -24.16
N ALA A 35 9.51 20.93 -24.13
CA ALA A 35 8.74 20.09 -23.23
C ALA A 35 8.96 20.61 -21.80
N PRO A 36 7.92 21.09 -21.09
CA PRO A 36 8.10 21.69 -19.79
C PRO A 36 8.80 20.65 -18.91
N ALA A 37 9.98 21.00 -18.41
CA ALA A 37 10.70 20.17 -17.45
C ALA A 37 9.72 19.88 -16.31
N ARG A 38 9.26 18.64 -16.23
CA ARG A 38 8.30 18.24 -15.19
C ARG A 38 8.95 18.57 -13.85
N PRO A 39 8.22 19.21 -12.91
CA PRO A 39 8.76 19.40 -11.58
C PRO A 39 9.25 18.05 -11.05
N PRO A 40 10.43 18.01 -10.40
CA PRO A 40 11.02 16.77 -9.94
C PRO A 40 10.02 16.03 -9.06
N ALA A 41 9.89 14.72 -9.26
CA ALA A 41 8.97 13.91 -8.48
C ALA A 41 9.29 14.07 -6.98
N PRO A 42 8.27 14.14 -6.10
CA PRO A 42 8.53 14.24 -4.67
C PRO A 42 9.25 12.99 -4.17
N THR A 43 9.90 13.13 -3.02
CA THR A 43 10.58 12.00 -2.38
C THR A 43 9.60 11.07 -1.67
N PHE A 44 10.03 9.85 -1.34
CA PHE A 44 9.21 8.93 -0.56
C PHE A 44 8.81 9.52 0.81
N ALA A 45 9.75 10.18 1.50
CA ALA A 45 9.48 10.80 2.80
C ALA A 45 8.44 11.91 2.72
N ALA A 46 8.43 12.69 1.63
CA ALA A 46 7.46 13.75 1.41
C ALA A 46 6.08 13.24 0.99
N TYR A 47 6.02 12.19 0.16
CA TYR A 47 4.77 11.75 -0.47
C TYR A 47 4.01 10.68 0.30
N VAL A 48 4.69 9.81 1.06
CA VAL A 48 4.02 8.77 1.87
C VAL A 48 2.99 9.35 2.86
N PRO A 49 3.26 10.45 3.59
CA PRO A 49 2.26 11.06 4.47
C PRO A 49 1.00 11.54 3.72
N VAL A 50 1.16 12.05 2.49
CA VAL A 50 0.05 12.51 1.65
C VAL A 50 -0.87 11.36 1.28
N VAL A 51 -0.29 10.26 0.77
CA VAL A 51 -1.07 9.05 0.42
C VAL A 51 -1.66 8.39 1.66
N ALA A 52 -0.92 8.35 2.78
CA ALA A 52 -1.45 7.84 4.03
C ALA A 52 -2.70 8.61 4.47
N ALA A 53 -2.73 9.93 4.34
CA ALA A 53 -3.91 10.74 4.64
C ALA A 53 -5.09 10.44 3.70
N ALA A 54 -4.82 10.14 2.42
CA ALA A 54 -5.83 9.90 1.40
C ALA A 54 -6.55 8.54 1.50
N VAL A 55 -5.89 7.50 2.02
CA VAL A 55 -6.46 6.14 2.11
C VAL A 55 -7.29 5.90 3.37
N SER A 56 -8.13 4.86 3.34
CA SER A 56 -8.93 4.43 4.51
C SER A 56 -8.05 4.00 5.70
N ALA A 57 -8.59 4.10 6.93
CA ALA A 57 -7.86 3.66 8.13
C ALA A 57 -7.46 2.18 8.09
N GLY A 58 -8.28 1.31 7.47
CA GLY A 58 -7.97 -0.11 7.28
C GLY A 58 -6.83 -0.36 6.29
N THR A 59 -6.83 0.35 5.15
CA THR A 59 -5.71 0.32 4.19
C THR A 59 -4.45 0.84 4.86
N ARG A 60 -4.52 2.01 5.50
CA ARG A 60 -3.38 2.65 6.19
C ARG A 60 -2.75 1.71 7.20
N GLY A 61 -3.54 1.11 8.09
CA GLY A 61 -3.03 0.16 9.09
C GLY A 61 -2.31 -1.04 8.48
N THR A 62 -2.76 -1.49 7.30
CA THR A 62 -2.14 -2.61 6.59
C THR A 62 -0.87 -2.20 5.85
N TYR A 63 -0.84 -1.01 5.23
CA TYR A 63 0.23 -0.58 4.33
C TYR A 63 1.32 0.24 5.02
N GLN A 64 1.01 0.94 6.11
CA GLN A 64 1.96 1.81 6.81
C GLN A 64 3.29 1.11 7.16
N PRO A 65 3.31 -0.12 7.70
CA PRO A 65 4.58 -0.79 8.00
C PRO A 65 5.46 -0.97 6.76
N TYR A 66 4.83 -1.20 5.60
CA TYR A 66 5.51 -1.39 4.32
C TYR A 66 5.99 -0.09 3.69
N TRP A 67 5.23 0.99 3.84
CA TRP A 67 5.70 2.32 3.48
C TRP A 67 6.86 2.78 4.36
N ASN A 68 6.87 2.43 5.65
CA ASN A 68 7.99 2.74 6.53
C ASN A 68 9.29 2.07 6.04
N TYR A 69 9.25 0.80 5.58
CA TYR A 69 10.43 0.17 4.95
C TYR A 69 10.89 0.91 3.69
N ALA A 70 9.95 1.41 2.88
CA ALA A 70 10.29 2.18 1.68
C ALA A 70 10.89 3.56 2.03
N VAL A 71 10.39 4.23 3.07
CA VAL A 71 10.95 5.50 3.57
C VAL A 71 12.33 5.29 4.20
N GLU A 72 12.53 4.21 4.94
CA GLU A 72 13.84 3.87 5.50
C GLU A 72 14.88 3.59 4.41
N ALA A 73 14.48 2.90 3.34
CA ALA A 73 15.38 2.58 2.23
C ALA A 73 15.60 3.73 1.23
N TRP A 74 14.56 4.54 0.96
CA TRP A 74 14.52 5.50 -0.16
C TRP A 74 13.93 6.87 0.22
N GLY A 75 13.90 7.23 1.51
CA GLY A 75 13.20 8.42 2.02
C GLY A 75 13.53 9.71 1.27
N ASP A 76 14.81 9.96 1.01
CA ASP A 76 15.30 11.16 0.32
C ASP A 76 15.34 11.03 -1.20
N ARG A 77 15.02 9.85 -1.74
CA ARG A 77 15.04 9.61 -3.19
C ARG A 77 13.71 10.04 -3.82
N PRO A 78 13.74 10.69 -4.99
CA PRO A 78 12.54 10.93 -5.80
C PRO A 78 11.87 9.61 -6.24
N LEU A 79 10.53 9.60 -6.30
CA LEU A 79 9.73 8.42 -6.65
C LEU A 79 10.05 7.84 -8.04
N ASP A 80 10.47 8.67 -8.99
CA ASP A 80 10.79 8.32 -10.37
C ASP A 80 12.18 7.68 -10.55
N THR A 81 13.06 7.79 -9.55
CA THR A 81 14.43 7.23 -9.60
C THR A 81 14.52 5.75 -9.20
N VAL A 82 13.48 5.19 -8.60
CA VAL A 82 13.50 3.81 -8.10
C VAL A 82 13.15 2.83 -9.20
N THR A 83 14.03 1.86 -9.42
CA THR A 83 13.89 0.84 -10.46
C THR A 83 13.05 -0.35 -9.99
N PRO A 84 12.42 -1.11 -10.92
CA PRO A 84 11.72 -2.34 -10.57
C PRO A 84 12.62 -3.39 -9.88
N SER A 85 13.92 -3.40 -10.18
CA SER A 85 14.89 -4.32 -9.57
C SER A 85 15.14 -3.99 -8.11
N GLU A 86 15.26 -2.71 -7.76
CA GLU A 86 15.41 -2.26 -6.36
C GLU A 86 14.15 -2.61 -5.54
N ILE A 87 12.95 -2.46 -6.12
CA ILE A 87 11.71 -2.89 -5.48
C ILE A 87 11.72 -4.39 -5.17
N LYS A 88 12.19 -5.22 -6.12
CA LYS A 88 12.32 -6.66 -5.90
C LYS A 88 13.35 -6.97 -4.79
N GLN A 89 14.49 -6.28 -4.78
CA GLN A 89 15.52 -6.46 -3.77
C GLN A 89 15.01 -6.13 -2.36
N LEU A 90 14.30 -5.00 -2.19
CA LEU A 90 13.70 -4.65 -0.91
C LEU A 90 12.62 -5.67 -0.50
N GLY A 91 11.83 -6.18 -1.46
CA GLY A 91 10.88 -7.25 -1.20
C GLY A 91 11.53 -8.53 -0.68
N GLU A 92 12.67 -8.94 -1.24
CA GLU A 92 13.42 -10.10 -0.74
C GLU A 92 14.07 -9.85 0.63
N HIS A 93 14.53 -8.62 0.90
CA HIS A 93 15.00 -8.22 2.22
C HIS A 93 13.86 -8.30 3.26
N ILE A 94 12.67 -7.79 2.96
CA ILE A 94 11.51 -7.94 3.84
C ILE A 94 11.19 -9.41 4.06
N ARG A 95 11.24 -10.25 3.02
CA ARG A 95 10.98 -11.70 3.14
C ARG A 95 11.90 -12.37 4.15
N SER A 96 13.20 -12.05 4.13
CA SER A 96 14.18 -12.69 5.01
C SER A 96 14.02 -12.29 6.49
N HIS A 97 13.46 -11.10 6.75
CA HIS A 97 13.25 -10.57 8.11
C HIS A 97 11.89 -10.95 8.71
N VAL A 98 10.99 -11.59 7.96
CA VAL A 98 9.73 -12.08 8.51
C VAL A 98 9.98 -13.22 9.51
N VAL A 99 9.41 -13.09 10.70
CA VAL A 99 9.43 -14.12 11.75
C VAL A 99 8.96 -15.46 11.19
N ARG A 100 9.86 -16.43 11.17
CA ARG A 100 9.55 -17.81 10.77
C ARG A 100 8.70 -18.48 11.86
N ARG A 101 7.41 -18.65 11.57
CA ARG A 101 6.49 -19.45 12.40
C ARG A 101 6.37 -20.85 11.82
N ARG A 102 6.06 -21.85 12.66
CA ARG A 102 5.77 -23.24 12.21
C ARG A 102 4.69 -23.29 11.13
N ASN A 103 3.72 -22.37 11.19
CA ASN A 103 2.63 -22.23 10.22
C ASN A 103 2.86 -21.07 9.22
N GLY A 104 4.08 -20.55 9.15
CA GLY A 104 4.45 -19.41 8.32
C GLY A 104 4.58 -19.81 6.85
N ARG A 105 4.00 -19.02 5.95
CA ARG A 105 4.10 -19.21 4.49
C ARG A 105 5.33 -18.52 3.88
N GLY A 106 6.51 -18.75 4.47
CA GLY A 106 7.80 -18.29 3.93
C GLY A 106 7.91 -16.79 3.62
N GLY A 107 7.10 -15.93 4.26
CA GLY A 107 7.10 -14.48 4.02
C GLY A 107 6.45 -14.03 2.70
N THR A 108 5.91 -14.93 1.87
CA THR A 108 5.30 -14.57 0.57
C THR A 108 4.18 -13.54 0.71
N SER A 109 3.34 -13.69 1.74
CA SER A 109 2.25 -12.76 2.03
C SER A 109 2.73 -11.36 2.42
N ALA A 110 3.91 -11.24 3.04
CA ALA A 110 4.49 -9.95 3.38
C ALA A 110 5.01 -9.24 2.12
N VAL A 111 5.72 -9.95 1.24
CA VAL A 111 6.16 -9.41 -0.06
C VAL A 111 4.97 -9.02 -0.93
N GLU A 112 3.90 -9.83 -0.92
CA GLU A 112 2.67 -9.51 -1.63
C GLU A 112 2.05 -8.19 -1.14
N THR A 113 1.97 -8.02 0.18
CA THR A 113 1.40 -6.81 0.80
C THR A 113 2.29 -5.59 0.57
N PHE A 114 3.61 -5.77 0.63
CA PHE A 114 4.59 -4.74 0.28
C PHE A 114 4.41 -4.23 -1.16
N ILE A 115 4.34 -5.14 -2.14
CA ILE A 115 4.14 -4.77 -3.55
C ILE A 115 2.78 -4.10 -3.75
N ALA A 116 1.74 -4.56 -3.05
CA ALA A 116 0.42 -3.91 -3.08
C ALA A 116 0.48 -2.48 -2.52
N ALA A 117 1.17 -2.27 -1.40
CA ALA A 117 1.35 -0.97 -0.77
C ALA A 117 2.13 0.00 -1.68
N LEU A 118 3.17 -0.47 -2.37
CA LEU A 118 3.89 0.35 -3.36
C LEU A 118 3.03 0.66 -4.59
N ARG A 119 2.27 -0.31 -5.10
CA ARG A 119 1.36 -0.05 -6.23
C ARG A 119 0.29 0.98 -5.87
N CYS A 120 -0.22 0.94 -4.65
CA CYS A 120 -1.10 1.99 -4.10
C CYS A 120 -0.42 3.36 -4.19
N LEU A 121 0.78 3.49 -3.62
CA LEU A 121 1.55 4.74 -3.60
C LEU A 121 1.80 5.28 -5.02
N TYR A 122 2.31 4.44 -5.92
CA TYR A 122 2.63 4.83 -7.30
C TYR A 122 1.38 5.12 -8.14
N ARG A 123 0.23 4.52 -7.81
CA ARG A 123 -1.02 4.86 -8.50
C ARG A 123 -1.49 6.25 -8.11
N HIS A 124 -1.49 6.58 -6.81
CA HIS A 124 -1.76 7.95 -6.38
C HIS A 124 -0.77 8.94 -7.01
N ALA A 125 0.52 8.59 -7.08
CA ALA A 125 1.51 9.47 -7.71
C ALA A 125 1.23 9.70 -9.21
N ALA A 126 0.72 8.69 -9.92
CA ALA A 126 0.34 8.80 -11.31
C ALA A 126 -0.97 9.60 -11.49
N ASP A 127 -1.95 9.38 -10.60
CA ASP A 127 -3.22 10.10 -10.58
C ASP A 127 -3.03 11.59 -10.23
N ASP A 128 -2.03 11.91 -9.40
CA ASP A 128 -1.59 13.28 -9.05
C ASP A 128 -0.65 13.89 -10.10
N GLU A 129 -0.41 13.20 -11.23
CA GLU A 129 0.48 13.60 -12.34
C GLU A 129 1.96 13.80 -11.96
N LEU A 130 2.37 13.33 -10.78
CA LEU A 130 3.73 13.45 -10.24
C LEU A 130 4.72 12.52 -10.97
N ILE A 131 4.23 11.41 -11.51
CA ILE A 131 5.02 10.46 -12.30
C ILE A 131 4.30 10.13 -13.60
N ASP A 132 5.06 9.74 -14.63
CA ASP A 132 4.46 9.19 -15.84
C ASP A 132 3.92 7.77 -15.54
N PRO A 133 2.64 7.48 -15.83
CA PRO A 133 2.08 6.13 -15.72
C PRO A 133 2.94 5.05 -16.42
N ALA A 134 3.57 5.37 -17.56
CA ALA A 134 4.45 4.46 -18.29
C ALA A 134 5.81 4.23 -17.57
N ALA A 135 6.23 5.18 -16.74
CA ALA A 135 7.44 5.08 -15.92
C ALA A 135 7.22 4.32 -14.61
N ASN A 136 5.97 4.04 -14.20
CA ASN A 136 5.64 3.39 -12.93
C ASN A 136 6.40 2.06 -12.73
N ALA A 137 7.39 2.09 -11.83
CA ALA A 137 8.23 0.94 -11.53
C ALA A 137 7.46 -0.18 -10.80
N ALA A 138 6.56 0.18 -9.89
CA ALA A 138 5.79 -0.79 -9.09
C ALA A 138 4.77 -1.59 -9.94
N ALA A 139 4.27 -1.00 -11.03
CA ALA A 139 3.41 -1.70 -11.99
C ALA A 139 4.18 -2.81 -12.75
N LYS A 140 5.47 -2.57 -13.04
CA LYS A 140 6.34 -3.50 -13.79
C LYS A 140 6.83 -4.68 -12.94
N VAL A 141 6.74 -4.59 -11.61
CA VAL A 141 7.11 -5.70 -10.71
C VAL A 141 6.01 -6.76 -10.73
N ALA A 142 6.35 -8.00 -11.10
CA ALA A 142 5.42 -9.12 -11.02
C ALA A 142 5.01 -9.38 -9.57
N LYS A 143 3.70 -9.48 -9.33
CA LYS A 143 3.16 -9.84 -8.02
C LYS A 143 3.43 -11.33 -7.75
N PRO A 144 3.95 -11.72 -6.57
CA PRO A 144 4.09 -13.12 -6.21
C PRO A 144 2.77 -13.87 -6.38
N ARG A 145 2.83 -15.09 -6.94
CA ARG A 145 1.62 -15.92 -7.05
C ARG A 145 1.16 -16.30 -5.66
N ARG A 146 -0.14 -16.14 -5.42
CA ARG A 146 -0.78 -16.57 -4.19
C ARG A 146 -0.63 -18.09 -4.08
N GLN A 147 -0.03 -18.54 -2.98
CA GLN A 147 0.04 -19.98 -2.67
C GLN A 147 -1.37 -20.51 -2.39
N GLU A 148 -1.57 -21.79 -2.70
CA GLU A 148 -2.83 -22.46 -2.42
C GLU A 148 -3.14 -22.43 -0.92
N SER A 149 -4.41 -22.22 -0.61
CA SER A 149 -4.83 -22.15 0.78
C SER A 149 -4.90 -23.56 1.36
N LEU A 150 -4.11 -23.82 2.40
CA LEU A 150 -4.30 -25.01 3.25
C LEU A 150 -5.54 -24.91 4.15
N ARG A 151 -6.36 -23.85 4.01
CA ARG A 151 -7.59 -23.72 4.77
C ARG A 151 -8.63 -24.65 4.17
N TYR A 152 -9.18 -25.52 5.00
CA TYR A 152 -10.26 -26.42 4.65
C TYR A 152 -11.42 -26.21 5.62
N ALA A 153 -12.62 -26.66 5.22
CA ALA A 153 -13.78 -26.64 6.10
C ALA A 153 -13.57 -27.63 7.24
N LEU A 154 -13.83 -27.22 8.48
CA LEU A 154 -13.65 -28.09 9.64
C LEU A 154 -14.71 -29.20 9.63
N PRO A 155 -14.34 -30.48 9.61
CA PRO A 155 -15.29 -31.59 9.72
C PRO A 155 -16.03 -31.59 11.06
N ALA A 156 -17.25 -32.14 11.08
CA ALA A 156 -18.13 -32.09 12.25
C ALA A 156 -17.56 -32.82 13.48
N ASP A 157 -16.88 -33.95 13.27
CA ASP A 157 -16.17 -34.71 14.31
C ASP A 157 -15.03 -33.89 14.93
N ARG A 158 -14.26 -33.18 14.11
CA ARG A 158 -13.19 -32.30 14.57
C ARG A 158 -13.72 -31.06 15.29
N LEU A 159 -14.86 -30.54 14.87
CA LEU A 159 -15.53 -29.46 15.57
C LEU A 159 -16.05 -29.92 16.95
N ALA A 160 -16.60 -31.12 17.04
CA ALA A 160 -17.02 -31.71 18.31
C ALA A 160 -15.84 -31.90 19.28
N GLU A 161 -14.69 -32.35 18.78
CA GLU A 161 -13.44 -32.47 19.55
C GLU A 161 -12.98 -31.10 20.09
N VAL A 162 -12.97 -30.07 19.25
CA VAL A 162 -12.62 -28.69 19.66
C VAL A 162 -13.57 -28.18 20.75
N ASN A 163 -14.88 -28.40 20.60
CA ASN A 163 -15.88 -28.02 21.60
C ASN A 163 -15.63 -28.73 22.94
N HIS A 164 -15.32 -30.03 22.90
CA HIS A 164 -15.04 -30.81 24.10
C HIS A 164 -13.78 -30.30 24.82
N THR A 165 -12.70 -30.04 24.08
CA THR A 165 -11.47 -29.50 24.66
C THR A 165 -11.69 -28.11 25.26
N ALA A 166 -12.41 -27.22 24.58
CA ALA A 166 -12.71 -25.89 25.11
C ALA A 166 -13.54 -25.94 26.41
N ALA A 167 -14.44 -26.92 26.55
CA ALA A 167 -15.29 -27.08 27.74
C ALA A 167 -14.59 -27.78 28.92
N THR A 168 -13.42 -28.39 28.70
CA THR A 168 -12.73 -29.21 29.71
C THR A 168 -11.33 -28.73 30.06
N THR A 169 -10.82 -27.77 29.28
CA THR A 169 -9.46 -27.22 29.43
C THR A 169 -9.51 -25.70 29.33
N GLY A 170 -8.48 -25.02 29.83
CA GLY A 170 -8.38 -23.56 29.79
C GLY A 170 -8.47 -22.93 31.18
N ASN A 171 -8.33 -21.60 31.22
CA ASN A 171 -8.42 -20.83 32.46
C ASN A 171 -9.87 -20.59 32.88
N ASP A 172 -10.79 -20.52 31.90
CA ASP A 172 -12.23 -20.37 32.10
C ASP A 172 -12.98 -21.22 31.05
N PRO A 173 -13.16 -22.52 31.31
CA PRO A 173 -13.76 -23.45 30.35
C PRO A 173 -15.23 -23.14 30.02
N GLU A 174 -15.97 -22.51 30.95
CA GLU A 174 -17.36 -22.10 30.70
C GLU A 174 -17.41 -20.99 29.66
N LEU A 175 -16.59 -19.96 29.82
CA LEU A 175 -16.49 -18.87 28.86
C LEU A 175 -15.95 -19.36 27.50
N ASP A 176 -14.90 -20.17 27.50
CA ASP A 176 -14.28 -20.69 26.28
C ASP A 176 -15.29 -21.54 25.46
N ALA A 177 -16.07 -22.42 26.12
CA ALA A 177 -17.12 -23.19 25.46
C ALA A 177 -18.24 -22.30 24.89
N LEU A 178 -18.69 -21.29 25.63
CA LEU A 178 -19.69 -20.34 25.15
C LEU A 178 -19.22 -19.57 23.92
N LEU A 179 -17.95 -19.14 23.88
CA LEU A 179 -17.38 -18.42 22.75
C LEU A 179 -17.33 -19.28 21.48
N VAL A 180 -16.89 -20.54 21.60
CA VAL A 180 -16.84 -21.46 20.44
C VAL A 180 -18.25 -21.78 19.94
N ARG A 181 -19.18 -22.04 20.86
CA ARG A 181 -20.58 -22.32 20.53
C ARG A 181 -21.25 -21.12 19.86
N PHE A 182 -21.05 -19.92 20.38
CA PHE A 182 -21.57 -18.69 19.78
C PHE A 182 -21.09 -18.52 18.33
N HIS A 183 -19.79 -18.71 18.05
CA HIS A 183 -19.26 -18.61 16.67
C HIS A 183 -19.78 -19.71 15.74
N THR A 184 -20.02 -20.91 16.27
CA THR A 184 -20.57 -22.02 15.49
C THR A 184 -22.04 -21.79 15.13
N GLU A 185 -22.86 -21.33 16.08
CA GLU A 185 -24.30 -21.15 15.89
C GLU A 185 -24.64 -19.88 15.10
N THR A 186 -23.91 -18.79 15.33
CA THR A 186 -24.23 -17.50 14.70
C THR A 186 -23.40 -17.19 13.46
N ALA A 187 -22.38 -18.02 13.17
CA ALA A 187 -21.37 -17.73 12.15
C ALA A 187 -20.76 -16.32 12.28
N ALA A 188 -20.75 -15.76 13.49
CA ALA A 188 -20.23 -14.43 13.74
C ALA A 188 -18.77 -14.35 13.32
N ARG A 189 -18.43 -13.30 12.57
CA ARG A 189 -17.03 -12.99 12.27
C ARG A 189 -16.34 -12.64 13.58
N ARG A 190 -15.17 -13.24 13.82
CA ARG A 190 -14.31 -12.82 14.94
C ARG A 190 -14.02 -11.32 14.78
N PRO A 191 -14.42 -10.45 15.72
CA PRO A 191 -14.03 -9.05 15.66
C PRO A 191 -12.50 -8.99 15.74
N GLY A 192 -11.89 -8.23 14.83
CA GLY A 192 -10.44 -8.07 14.79
C GLY A 192 -9.97 -7.37 16.06
N GLY A 193 -9.33 -8.11 16.97
CA GLY A 193 -8.46 -7.58 18.02
C GLY A 193 -9.02 -6.44 18.88
N SER A 194 -10.12 -6.66 19.60
CA SER A 194 -10.36 -5.90 20.84
C SER A 194 -9.60 -6.60 21.96
N GLN A 195 -8.31 -6.29 22.10
CA GLN A 195 -7.60 -6.59 23.34
C GLN A 195 -8.30 -5.77 24.44
N PRO A 196 -8.86 -6.37 25.51
CA PRO A 196 -9.25 -5.58 26.66
C PRO A 196 -8.00 -4.86 27.16
N PRO A 197 -8.07 -3.56 27.47
CA PRO A 197 -6.90 -2.85 27.99
C PRO A 197 -6.42 -3.58 29.24
N ALA A 198 -5.21 -4.13 29.18
CA ALA A 198 -4.55 -4.65 30.36
C ALA A 198 -4.56 -3.53 31.41
N ALA A 199 -5.17 -3.80 32.56
CA ALA A 199 -5.20 -2.89 33.69
C ALA A 199 -3.74 -2.58 34.09
N ARG A 200 -3.21 -1.45 33.59
CA ARG A 200 -1.97 -0.89 34.11
C ARG A 200 -2.27 -0.42 35.52
N SER A 201 -1.62 -1.06 36.49
CA SER A 201 -1.58 -0.62 37.87
C SER A 201 -1.18 0.85 37.92
N ARG A 202 -2.05 1.66 38.52
CA ARG A 202 -1.77 3.07 38.82
C ARG A 202 -0.71 3.11 39.91
N SER A 203 0.43 3.73 39.62
CA SER A 203 1.29 4.34 40.63
C SER A 203 1.25 5.86 40.45
N ARG A 204 0.62 6.49 41.44
CA ARG A 204 0.63 7.89 41.93
C ARG A 204 1.90 8.70 41.53
N ALA A 205 1.79 9.78 40.73
CA ALA A 205 1.73 11.23 41.08
C ALA A 205 3.02 11.79 41.77
N MET A 206 3.63 12.95 41.49
CA MET A 206 3.44 14.22 40.70
C MET A 206 4.78 15.03 40.82
N PRO A 207 4.88 16.37 40.61
CA PRO A 207 4.96 17.14 39.37
C PRO A 207 6.25 18.02 39.26
N GLY A 208 6.46 18.70 38.13
CA GLY A 208 7.47 19.76 38.00
C GLY A 208 7.35 20.51 36.68
N ASP A 209 6.94 21.78 36.77
CA ASP A 209 6.65 22.72 35.70
C ASP A 209 7.84 23.03 34.76
N ALA A 210 7.56 23.24 33.47
CA ALA A 210 8.24 24.24 32.65
C ALA A 210 7.43 24.56 31.39
N GLN A 211 7.08 25.84 31.27
CA GLN A 211 6.41 26.52 30.17
C GLN A 211 7.35 26.70 28.96
N GLY A 212 6.79 26.94 27.77
CA GLY A 212 7.51 27.62 26.69
C GLY A 212 7.01 27.33 25.28
N GLU A 213 6.17 28.25 24.77
CA GLU A 213 6.18 28.81 23.41
C GLU A 213 6.17 27.85 22.19
N GLY A 214 5.18 27.85 21.31
CA GLY A 214 4.65 29.02 20.60
C GLY A 214 5.30 29.10 19.23
N ASN A 215 4.72 28.48 18.20
CA ASN A 215 4.83 29.00 16.84
C ASN A 215 3.70 28.48 15.94
N ASP A 216 2.71 29.34 15.74
CA ASP A 216 1.82 29.35 14.60
C ASP A 216 2.62 29.71 13.35
N HIS A 217 2.42 29.01 12.23
CA HIS A 217 2.29 29.65 10.92
C HIS A 217 1.48 28.79 9.93
N PRO A 218 0.64 29.42 9.08
CA PRO A 218 -0.42 28.75 8.34
C PRO A 218 0.02 28.45 6.90
N VAL A 219 -0.37 27.29 6.34
CA VAL A 219 -0.29 27.05 4.89
C VAL A 219 -1.56 26.39 4.37
N ALA A 220 -2.36 27.24 3.72
CA ALA A 220 -3.30 27.01 2.61
C ALA A 220 -3.96 25.62 2.46
N ALA A 221 -5.24 25.57 2.81
CA ALA A 221 -6.18 24.56 2.37
C ALA A 221 -6.54 24.75 0.88
N GLY A 222 -5.94 23.94 0.02
CA GLY A 222 -6.39 23.73 -1.37
C GLY A 222 -7.33 22.53 -1.44
N ALA A 223 -8.63 22.77 -1.53
CA ALA A 223 -9.64 21.73 -1.65
C ALA A 223 -9.61 21.08 -3.05
N ALA A 224 -8.91 19.96 -3.20
CA ALA A 224 -9.05 19.08 -4.35
C ALA A 224 -10.06 17.97 -4.04
N ARG A 225 -11.07 17.87 -4.91
CA ARG A 225 -12.25 17.00 -4.78
C ARG A 225 -11.89 15.62 -5.32
N TRP A 226 -11.40 14.72 -4.46
CA TRP A 226 -10.97 13.38 -4.87
C TRP A 226 -12.14 12.41 -5.00
N ARG A 227 -12.36 11.93 -6.24
CA ARG A 227 -13.26 10.81 -6.52
C ARG A 227 -12.64 9.52 -6.00
N LEU A 228 -13.35 8.82 -5.13
CA LEU A 228 -12.99 7.51 -4.62
C LEU A 228 -13.08 6.47 -5.75
N THR A 229 -11.97 6.20 -6.43
CA THR A 229 -11.84 5.07 -7.35
C THR A 229 -10.97 3.97 -6.74
N GLY A 230 -11.65 2.96 -6.21
CA GLY A 230 -11.23 1.56 -6.31
C GLY A 230 -10.00 1.12 -5.52
N ASN A 231 -10.25 0.69 -4.28
CA ASN A 231 -9.44 -0.29 -3.52
C ASN A 231 -7.91 -0.14 -3.62
N CYS A 232 -7.46 1.10 -3.44
CA CYS A 232 -6.36 1.41 -2.54
C CYS A 232 -6.93 2.36 -1.49
#